data_AF-A0A8X6PMU6-F1
#
_entry.id   AF-A0A8X6PMU6-F1
#
_cell.length_a   1.000
_cell.length_b   1.000
_cell.length_c   1.000
_cell.angle_alpha   90.00
_cell.angle_beta   90.00
_cell.angle_gamma   90.00
#
_symmetry.space_group_name_H-M   'P 1'
#
loop_
_entity.id
_entity.type
_entity.pdbx_description
1 polymer ?
#
loop_
_entity_poly.entity_id
_entity_poly.type
_entity_poly.pdbx_seq_one_letter_code
_entity_poly.pdbx_strand_id
1 'polypeptide(L)'
;GLGIRDDPVVHERDQAMEIFKETVEFENGRYVVQRPFRKSYNKLSDNYTLAKQRFQNLWRRFGHDSELYQQYREIILDYTEQGIIDEVKIETTDNELKRPVYYLPHQAVYRFNRVNFGVSSSPFLLAATIRHNIEKYKHEFPETAEILDRSFYVDDLISGGNEFIETLQTSRRAKYVMEAAGMDLRKWITNDANLMEQWKKEKFDVYPVHETVSLGANETKVLGLSWNTHEDYLTMDTKSL
;
A
#
# COMPACT_ATOMS: atom_id res chain seq x y z
N GLY A 1 20.99 -17.10 5.90
CA GLY A 1 21.33 -15.76 6.39
C GLY A 1 22.84 -15.63 6.40
N LEU A 2 23.40 -14.59 5.79
CA LEU A 2 24.83 -14.30 5.83
C LEU A 2 25.09 -13.39 7.04
N GLY A 3 25.84 -13.89 8.02
CA GLY A 3 26.18 -13.16 9.24
C GLY A 3 27.41 -12.29 9.03
N ILE A 4 27.32 -11.02 9.41
CA ILE A 4 28.48 -10.13 9.53
C ILE A 4 29.11 -10.44 10.90
N ARG A 5 30.37 -10.89 10.91
CA ARG A 5 31.20 -10.85 12.11
C ARG A 5 31.78 -9.44 12.19
N ASP A 6 31.44 -8.72 13.25
CA ASP A 6 32.16 -7.50 13.60
C ASP A 6 33.58 -7.89 14.03
N ASP A 7 34.58 -7.40 13.31
CA ASP A 7 35.98 -7.54 13.71
C ASP A 7 36.23 -6.75 15.00
N PRO A 8 36.94 -7.31 15.99
CA PRO A 8 37.17 -6.65 17.25
C PRO A 8 38.29 -5.61 17.13
N VAL A 9 38.03 -4.43 17.68
CA VAL A 9 38.99 -3.37 18.05
C VAL A 9 39.53 -2.49 16.91
N VAL A 10 38.65 -1.65 16.36
CA VAL A 10 38.92 -0.21 16.27
C VAL A 10 37.62 0.52 16.62
N HIS A 11 37.61 1.37 17.65
CA HIS A 11 36.43 2.18 17.96
C HIS A 11 36.18 3.15 16.80
N GLU A 12 35.24 2.81 15.91
CA GLU A 12 34.88 3.64 14.75
C GLU A 12 34.47 5.06 15.17
N ARG A 13 33.91 5.18 16.38
CA ARG A 13 33.59 6.46 17.03
C ARG A 13 34.83 7.31 17.29
N ASP A 14 35.93 6.70 17.74
CA ASP A 14 37.16 7.42 18.05
C ASP A 14 37.82 7.94 16.76
N GLN A 15 37.80 7.15 15.68
CA GLN A 15 38.31 7.59 14.37
C GLN A 15 37.47 8.71 13.76
N ALA A 16 36.14 8.63 13.85
CA ALA A 16 35.26 9.67 13.34
C ALA A 16 35.39 10.97 14.14
N MET A 17 35.56 10.88 15.47
CA MET A 17 35.79 12.04 16.33
C MET A 17 37.15 12.69 16.09
N GLU A 18 38.19 11.90 15.76
CA GLU A 18 39.49 12.46 15.40
C GLU A 18 39.43 13.23 14.08
N ILE A 19 38.81 12.66 13.04
CA ILE A 19 38.60 13.35 11.75
C ILE A 19 37.77 14.62 11.97
N PHE A 20 36.74 14.57 12.82
CA PHE A 20 35.94 15.76 13.14
C PHE A 20 36.80 16.85 13.78
N LYS A 21 37.61 16.54 14.79
CA LYS A 21 38.47 17.53 15.46
C LYS A 21 39.56 18.10 14.55
N GLU A 22 40.12 17.28 13.68
CA GLU A 22 41.20 17.68 12.76
C GLU A 22 40.70 18.54 11.60
N THR A 23 39.41 18.45 11.22
CA THR A 23 38.91 19.03 9.97
C THR A 23 37.73 19.99 10.15
N VAL A 24 37.30 20.23 11.39
CA VAL A 24 36.24 21.21 11.68
C VAL A 24 36.77 22.63 11.56
N GLU A 25 36.22 23.37 10.61
CA GLU A 25 36.52 24.77 10.37
C GLU A 25 35.23 25.59 10.43
N PHE A 26 35.31 26.85 10.86
CA PHE A 26 34.18 27.76 10.88
C PHE A 26 34.33 28.82 9.80
N GLU A 27 33.59 28.66 8.70
CA GLU A 27 33.66 29.54 7.54
C GLU A 27 32.26 30.04 7.18
N ASN A 28 32.12 31.35 6.91
CA ASN A 28 30.87 31.98 6.46
C ASN A 28 29.65 31.67 7.35
N GLY A 29 29.84 31.62 8.67
CA GLY A 29 28.76 31.41 9.64
C GLY A 29 28.30 29.95 9.81
N ARG A 30 28.99 28.98 9.22
CA ARG A 30 28.69 27.55 9.35
C ARG A 30 29.95 26.74 9.66
N TYR A 31 29.78 25.67 10.43
CA TYR A 31 30.83 24.66 10.59
C TYR A 31 30.91 23.81 9.32
N VAL A 32 32.11 23.69 8.77
CA VAL A 32 32.45 22.81 7.66
C VAL A 32 33.36 21.74 8.22
N VAL A 33 33.03 20.47 7.98
CA VAL A 33 33.79 19.32 8.48
C VAL A 33 33.99 18.34 7.34
N GLN A 34 35.16 17.71 7.28
CA GLN A 34 35.39 16.63 6.32
C GLN A 34 34.54 15.40 6.67
N ARG A 35 34.05 14.70 5.64
CA ARG A 35 33.28 13.46 5.84
C ARG A 35 34.17 12.39 6.50
N PRO A 36 33.73 11.76 7.62
CA PRO A 36 34.55 10.79 8.36
C PRO A 36 34.53 9.42 7.67
N PHE A 37 35.32 9.29 6.60
CA PHE A 37 35.49 8.00 5.93
C PHE A 37 36.37 7.05 6.76
N ARG A 38 36.01 5.75 6.80
CA ARG A 38 36.82 4.73 7.47
C ARG A 38 38.20 4.63 6.81
N LYS A 39 39.29 4.60 7.58
CA LYS A 39 40.68 4.53 7.04
C LYS A 39 40.94 3.30 6.15
N SER A 40 40.13 2.25 6.26
CA SER A 40 40.19 1.03 5.44
C SER A 40 39.37 1.06 4.14
N TYR A 41 38.77 2.20 3.76
CA TYR A 41 37.93 2.29 2.56
C TYR A 41 38.65 1.91 1.26
N ASN A 42 39.98 1.96 1.21
CA ASN A 42 40.77 1.54 0.04
C ASN A 42 40.84 0.01 -0.15
N LYS A 43 40.40 -0.80 0.82
CA LYS A 43 40.42 -2.28 0.77
C LYS A 43 39.11 -2.90 0.25
N LEU A 44 38.17 -2.05 -0.09
CA LEU A 44 36.80 -2.40 -0.46
C LEU A 44 36.79 -2.85 -1.94
N SER A 45 36.37 -4.09 -2.21
CA SER A 45 36.34 -4.68 -3.56
C SER A 45 35.24 -4.04 -4.42
N ASP A 46 35.49 -3.88 -5.73
CA ASP A 46 34.46 -3.37 -6.63
C ASP A 46 33.20 -4.24 -6.63
N ASN A 47 32.04 -3.63 -6.87
CA ASN A 47 30.76 -4.32 -6.97
C ASN A 47 30.25 -4.38 -8.42
N TYR A 48 31.13 -4.18 -9.41
CA TYR A 48 30.76 -4.01 -10.81
C TYR A 48 30.03 -5.24 -11.35
N THR A 49 30.56 -6.43 -11.07
CA THR A 49 29.96 -7.70 -11.52
C THR A 49 28.52 -7.85 -11.05
N LEU A 50 28.25 -7.54 -9.77
CA LEU A 50 26.91 -7.60 -9.20
C LEU A 50 25.98 -6.55 -9.81
N ALA A 51 26.46 -5.31 -9.96
CA ALA A 51 25.68 -4.22 -10.55
C ALA A 51 25.32 -4.52 -12.01
N LYS A 52 26.28 -5.05 -12.79
CA LYS A 52 26.08 -5.46 -14.18
C LYS A 52 25.06 -6.59 -14.30
N GLN A 53 25.13 -7.62 -13.45
CA GLN A 53 24.13 -8.70 -13.45
C GLN A 53 22.71 -8.17 -13.15
N ARG A 54 22.56 -7.27 -12.18
CA ARG A 54 21.27 -6.63 -11.86
C ARG A 54 20.74 -5.83 -13.05
N PHE A 55 21.60 -5.05 -13.70
CA PHE A 55 21.24 -4.30 -14.90
C PHE A 55 20.81 -5.23 -16.04
N GLN A 56 21.52 -6.32 -16.31
CA GLN A 56 21.13 -7.30 -17.34
C GLN A 56 19.77 -7.93 -17.06
N ASN A 57 19.44 -8.18 -15.79
CA ASN A 57 18.12 -8.69 -15.42
C ASN A 57 17.01 -7.67 -15.65
N LEU A 58 17.25 -6.40 -15.32
CA LEU A 58 16.34 -5.30 -15.65
C LEU A 58 16.18 -5.14 -17.17
N TRP A 59 17.28 -5.20 -17.92
CA TRP A 59 17.26 -5.12 -19.38
C TRP A 59 16.44 -6.22 -20.04
N ARG A 60 16.52 -7.45 -19.52
CA ARG A 60 15.67 -8.56 -19.99
C ARG A 60 14.19 -8.28 -19.76
N ARG A 61 13.84 -7.66 -18.63
CA ARG A 61 12.45 -7.28 -18.33
C ARG A 61 11.93 -6.23 -19.30
N PHE A 62 12.75 -5.26 -19.69
CA PHE A 62 12.37 -4.27 -20.72
C PHE A 62 11.99 -4.92 -22.05
N GLY A 63 12.60 -6.07 -22.40
CA GLY A 63 12.23 -6.81 -23.60
C GLY A 63 10.84 -7.44 -23.57
N HIS A 64 10.27 -7.66 -22.38
CA HIS A 64 8.94 -8.25 -22.20
C HIS A 64 7.88 -7.24 -21.75
N ASP A 65 8.29 -6.10 -21.21
CA ASP A 65 7.44 -5.06 -20.65
C ASP A 65 7.83 -3.70 -21.25
N SER A 66 7.16 -3.36 -22.36
CA SER A 66 7.40 -2.13 -23.12
C SER A 66 7.00 -0.88 -22.32
N GLU A 67 5.97 -0.98 -21.49
CA GLU A 67 5.51 0.13 -20.65
C GLU A 67 6.55 0.46 -19.58
N LEU A 68 7.08 -0.55 -18.89
CA LEU A 68 8.17 -0.38 -17.94
C LEU A 68 9.41 0.27 -18.60
N TYR A 69 9.77 -0.16 -19.81
CA TYR A 69 10.90 0.44 -20.52
C TYR A 69 10.68 1.93 -20.80
N GLN A 70 9.49 2.28 -21.29
CA GLN A 70 9.14 3.66 -21.62
C GLN A 70 9.18 4.56 -20.38
N GLN A 71 8.52 4.16 -19.29
CA GLN A 71 8.52 4.90 -18.02
C GLN A 71 9.94 5.05 -17.44
N TYR A 72 10.72 3.97 -17.48
CA TYR A 72 12.10 4.00 -16.98
C TYR A 72 12.97 4.95 -17.81
N ARG A 73 12.83 4.91 -19.14
CA ARG A 73 13.56 5.79 -20.06
C ARG A 73 13.24 7.26 -19.80
N GLU A 74 11.97 7.60 -19.61
CA GLU A 74 11.52 8.97 -19.32
C GLU A 74 12.15 9.51 -18.04
N ILE A 75 12.20 8.71 -16.96
CA ILE A 75 12.84 9.12 -15.69
C ILE A 75 14.35 9.37 -15.88
N ILE A 76 15.06 8.51 -16.62
CA ILE A 76 16.50 8.68 -16.85
C ILE A 76 16.76 9.95 -17.68
N LEU A 77 15.94 10.24 -18.68
CA LEU A 77 16.04 11.47 -19.46
C LEU A 77 15.78 12.70 -18.60
N ASP A 78 14.72 12.68 -17.79
CA ASP A 78 14.37 13.75 -16.85
C ASP A 78 15.51 14.04 -15.86
N TYR A 79 16.12 13.00 -15.30
CA TYR A 79 17.29 13.15 -14.43
C TYR A 79 18.52 13.72 -15.16
N THR A 80 18.68 13.40 -16.44
CA THR A 80 19.75 13.95 -17.27
C THR A 80 19.51 15.43 -17.57
N GLU A 81 18.27 15.81 -17.91
CA GLU A 81 17.89 17.21 -18.15
C GLU A 81 18.01 18.07 -16.89
N GLN A 82 17.68 17.51 -15.72
CA GLN A 82 17.82 18.19 -14.42
C GLN A 82 19.27 18.26 -13.92
N GLY A 83 20.23 17.63 -14.60
CA GLY A 83 21.63 17.57 -14.15
C GLY A 83 21.83 16.75 -12.87
N ILE A 84 20.92 15.82 -12.57
CA ILE A 84 21.04 14.87 -11.45
C ILE A 84 22.03 13.76 -11.80
N ILE A 85 22.05 13.34 -13.07
CA ILE A 85 22.96 12.33 -13.60
C ILE A 85 23.65 12.84 -14.86
N ASP A 86 24.89 12.40 -15.09
CA ASP A 86 25.67 12.70 -16.28
C ASP A 86 26.30 11.43 -16.87
N GLU A 87 26.53 11.43 -18.18
CA GLU A 87 27.25 10.36 -18.85
C GLU A 87 28.73 10.34 -18.43
N VAL A 88 29.19 9.22 -17.89
CA VAL A 88 30.58 9.05 -17.48
C VAL A 88 31.42 8.63 -18.68
N LYS A 89 32.33 9.51 -19.12
CA LYS A 89 33.36 9.17 -20.12
C LYS A 89 34.41 8.26 -19.48
N ILE A 90 34.43 6.98 -19.88
CA ILE A 90 35.26 5.92 -19.27
C ILE A 90 36.78 6.16 -19.46
N GLU A 91 37.19 7.14 -20.28
CA GLU A 91 38.60 7.51 -20.49
C GLU A 91 39.32 7.93 -19.20
N THR A 92 38.61 8.37 -18.16
CA THR A 92 39.19 8.65 -16.82
C THR A 92 39.28 7.41 -15.92
N THR A 93 39.67 6.26 -16.49
CA THR A 93 40.35 5.22 -15.70
C THR A 93 41.86 5.44 -15.64
N ASP A 94 42.36 6.61 -16.06
CA ASP A 94 43.47 7.21 -15.33
C ASP A 94 42.97 7.58 -13.94
N ASN A 95 43.12 6.61 -13.06
CA ASN A 95 42.81 6.71 -11.65
C ASN A 95 43.85 7.65 -11.01
N GLU A 96 43.86 8.95 -11.36
CA GLU A 96 44.74 9.96 -10.75
C GLU A 96 44.60 9.94 -9.22
N LEU A 97 43.45 9.48 -8.71
CA LEU A 97 43.12 9.39 -7.29
C LEU A 97 43.21 7.98 -6.68
N LYS A 98 43.48 6.89 -7.45
CA LYS A 98 43.51 5.48 -6.98
C LYS A 98 42.32 5.08 -6.08
N ARG A 99 41.12 5.62 -6.31
CA ARG A 99 39.96 5.35 -5.45
C ARG A 99 39.15 4.15 -5.97
N PRO A 100 38.56 3.32 -5.09
CA PRO A 100 37.66 2.25 -5.51
C PRO A 100 36.36 2.85 -6.07
N VAL A 101 35.99 2.43 -7.29
CA VAL A 101 34.72 2.81 -7.92
C VAL A 101 33.62 1.86 -7.49
N TYR A 102 32.50 2.42 -7.06
CA TYR A 102 31.31 1.69 -6.66
C TYR A 102 30.13 2.04 -7.57
N TYR A 103 29.46 1.01 -8.07
CA TYR A 103 28.34 1.12 -8.99
C TYR A 103 27.03 0.94 -8.23
N LEU A 104 26.08 1.87 -8.38
CA LEU A 104 24.76 1.74 -7.80
C LEU A 104 23.86 0.96 -8.77
N PRO A 105 23.43 -0.27 -8.45
CA PRO A 105 22.46 -0.97 -9.29
C PRO A 105 21.11 -0.26 -9.19
N HIS A 106 20.68 0.36 -10.30
CA HIS A 106 19.38 1.01 -10.38
C HIS A 106 18.28 -0.01 -10.70
N GLN A 107 17.11 0.14 -10.07
CA GLN A 107 15.95 -0.73 -10.29
C GLN A 107 14.67 0.11 -10.28
N ALA A 108 13.66 -0.31 -11.04
CA ALA A 108 12.35 0.31 -10.99
C ALA A 108 11.70 0.03 -9.62
N VAL A 109 11.20 1.09 -8.98
CA VAL A 109 10.47 1.04 -7.71
C VAL A 109 9.06 1.55 -7.94
N TYR A 110 8.06 0.77 -7.56
CA TYR A 110 6.66 1.15 -7.68
C TYR A 110 6.16 1.73 -6.36
N ARG A 111 5.36 2.78 -6.46
CA ARG A 111 4.62 3.36 -5.34
C ARG A 111 3.12 3.21 -5.63
N PHE A 112 2.36 2.78 -4.63
CA PHE A 112 0.91 2.75 -4.75
C PHE A 112 0.36 4.18 -4.77
N ASN A 113 -0.52 4.47 -5.73
CA ASN A 113 -1.25 5.74 -5.81
C ASN A 113 -2.56 5.71 -5.01
N ARG A 114 -2.84 4.60 -4.32
CA ARG A 114 -4.03 4.37 -3.51
C ARG A 114 -3.62 3.72 -2.20
N VAL A 115 -4.45 3.92 -1.18
CA VAL A 115 -4.32 3.24 0.11
C VAL A 115 -4.39 1.74 -0.14
N ASN A 116 -3.34 1.01 0.25
CA ASN A 116 -3.23 -0.42 0.01
C ASN A 116 -3.90 -1.22 1.12
N PHE A 117 -4.44 -2.38 0.77
CA PHE A 117 -4.86 -3.35 1.76
C PHE A 117 -3.65 -3.92 2.50
N GLY A 118 -3.79 -4.14 3.81
CA GLY A 118 -2.77 -4.79 4.64
C GLY A 118 -1.71 -3.88 5.27
N VAL A 119 -1.75 -2.55 5.08
CA VAL A 119 -0.99 -1.64 5.94
C VAL A 119 -1.83 -1.21 7.14
N SER A 120 -1.17 -1.06 8.29
CA SER A 120 -1.83 -0.81 9.57
C SER A 120 -2.62 0.50 9.61
N SER A 121 -2.26 1.50 8.81
CA SER A 121 -2.96 2.79 8.74
C SER A 121 -4.20 2.77 7.86
N SER A 122 -4.34 1.82 6.93
CA SER A 122 -5.45 1.80 5.96
C SER A 122 -6.83 1.70 6.60
N PRO A 123 -7.07 0.80 7.58
CA PRO A 123 -8.38 0.70 8.22
C PRO A 123 -8.79 2.01 8.91
N PHE A 124 -7.82 2.68 9.55
CA PHE A 124 -8.07 3.97 10.18
C PHE A 124 -8.45 5.04 9.17
N LEU A 125 -7.69 5.16 8.07
CA LEU A 125 -7.97 6.17 7.03
C LEU A 125 -9.34 5.95 6.38
N LEU A 126 -9.70 4.69 6.11
CA LEU A 126 -11.01 4.35 5.58
C LEU A 126 -12.12 4.72 6.57
N ALA A 127 -12.01 4.26 7.83
CA ALA A 127 -13.01 4.54 8.85
C ALA A 127 -13.19 6.04 9.12
N ALA A 128 -12.10 6.81 9.18
CA ALA A 128 -12.15 8.26 9.37
C ALA A 128 -12.84 8.96 8.17
N THR A 129 -12.56 8.51 6.95
CA THR A 129 -13.19 9.05 5.73
C THR A 129 -14.69 8.75 5.70
N ILE A 130 -15.09 7.51 6.00
CA ILE A 130 -16.49 7.09 6.07
C ILE A 130 -17.24 7.92 7.13
N ARG A 131 -16.71 8.03 8.36
CA ARG A 131 -17.33 8.84 9.42
C ARG A 131 -17.48 10.30 9.06
N HIS A 132 -16.44 10.89 8.46
CA HIS A 132 -16.49 12.27 8.01
C HIS A 132 -17.56 12.47 6.93
N ASN A 133 -17.75 11.50 6.05
CA ASN A 133 -18.82 11.55 5.06
C ASN A 133 -20.21 11.45 5.71
N ILE A 134 -20.41 10.48 6.61
CA ILE A 134 -21.67 10.26 7.32
C ILE A 134 -22.09 11.52 8.09
N GLU A 135 -21.14 12.23 8.72
CA GLU A 135 -21.40 13.46 9.48
C GLU A 135 -22.18 14.51 8.66
N LYS A 136 -21.89 14.62 7.36
CA LYS A 136 -22.53 15.60 6.46
C LYS A 136 -24.03 15.36 6.31
N TYR A 137 -24.47 14.12 6.49
CA TYR A 137 -25.86 13.70 6.29
C TYR A 137 -26.62 13.48 7.61
N LYS A 138 -26.00 13.71 8.78
CA LYS A 138 -26.65 13.50 10.07
C LYS A 138 -27.92 14.33 10.27
N HIS A 139 -27.97 15.54 9.72
CA HIS A 139 -29.17 16.39 9.83
C HIS A 139 -30.27 15.97 8.86
N GLU A 140 -29.93 15.40 7.71
CA GLU A 140 -30.88 15.01 6.67
C GLU A 140 -31.43 13.60 6.90
N PHE A 141 -30.58 12.66 7.31
CA PHE A 141 -30.91 11.25 7.54
C PHE A 141 -30.35 10.79 8.91
N PRO A 142 -30.87 11.29 10.04
CA PRO A 142 -30.31 11.01 11.36
C PRO A 142 -30.25 9.52 11.70
N GLU A 143 -31.34 8.78 11.44
CA GLU A 143 -31.45 7.34 11.70
C GLU A 143 -30.45 6.54 10.84
N THR A 144 -30.39 6.83 9.53
CA THR A 144 -29.44 6.15 8.63
C THR A 144 -28.00 6.49 8.97
N ALA A 145 -27.70 7.73 9.36
CA ALA A 145 -26.36 8.13 9.75
C ALA A 145 -25.90 7.40 11.04
N GLU A 146 -26.79 7.23 12.02
CA GLU A 146 -26.50 6.47 13.24
C GLU A 146 -26.26 4.98 12.92
N ILE A 147 -27.08 4.39 12.04
CA ILE A 147 -26.91 3.02 11.58
C ILE A 147 -25.55 2.86 10.91
N LEU A 148 -25.22 3.70 9.93
CA LEU A 148 -23.95 3.62 9.22
C LEU A 148 -22.75 3.73 10.17
N ASP A 149 -22.76 4.69 11.10
CA ASP A 149 -21.63 4.89 12.02
C ASP A 149 -21.39 3.68 12.97
N ARG A 150 -22.45 2.93 13.29
CA ARG A 150 -22.37 1.74 14.17
C ARG A 150 -22.19 0.42 13.43
N SER A 151 -22.63 0.34 12.18
CA SER A 151 -22.74 -0.92 11.43
C SER A 151 -21.55 -1.23 10.52
N PHE A 152 -20.58 -0.31 10.38
CA PHE A 152 -19.37 -0.59 9.61
C PHE A 152 -18.35 -1.40 10.43
N TYR A 153 -17.94 -2.53 9.86
CA TYR A 153 -16.73 -3.25 10.24
C TYR A 153 -15.70 -3.15 9.11
N VAL A 154 -14.72 -2.26 9.27
CA VAL A 154 -13.72 -1.93 8.24
C VAL A 154 -14.41 -1.51 6.92
N ASP A 155 -14.51 -2.41 5.95
CA ASP A 155 -15.14 -2.22 4.64
C ASP A 155 -16.54 -2.84 4.51
N ASP A 156 -16.96 -3.67 5.47
CA ASP A 156 -18.26 -4.35 5.46
C ASP A 156 -19.32 -3.55 6.24
N LEU A 157 -20.49 -3.33 5.63
CA LEU A 157 -21.66 -2.76 6.31
C LEU A 157 -22.63 -3.88 6.70
N ILE A 158 -22.88 -4.04 8.00
CA ILE A 158 -23.79 -5.06 8.52
C ILE A 158 -24.83 -4.40 9.43
N SER A 159 -26.09 -4.44 9.01
CA SER A 159 -27.20 -3.83 9.74
C SER A 159 -28.43 -4.71 9.69
N GLY A 160 -29.29 -4.59 10.71
CA GLY A 160 -30.59 -5.26 10.79
C GLY A 160 -31.71 -4.24 10.90
N GLY A 161 -32.92 -4.64 10.53
CA GLY A 161 -34.13 -3.83 10.66
C GLY A 161 -35.34 -4.72 10.94
N ASN A 162 -36.34 -4.17 11.63
CA ASN A 162 -37.52 -4.93 12.06
C ASN A 162 -38.70 -4.80 11.07
N GLU A 163 -38.69 -3.76 10.24
CA GLU A 163 -39.75 -3.47 9.29
C GLU A 163 -39.22 -3.34 7.87
N PHE A 164 -39.93 -3.93 6.92
CA PHE A 164 -39.56 -3.93 5.50
C PHE A 164 -39.39 -2.52 4.94
N ILE A 165 -40.35 -1.61 5.19
CA ILE A 165 -40.34 -0.25 4.62
C ILE A 165 -39.17 0.57 5.19
N GLU A 166 -38.95 0.50 6.50
CA GLU A 166 -37.85 1.20 7.17
C GLU A 166 -36.49 0.70 6.65
N THR A 167 -36.30 -0.62 6.56
CA THR A 167 -35.05 -1.24 6.09
C THR A 167 -34.78 -0.90 4.63
N LEU A 168 -35.82 -0.87 3.78
CA LEU A 168 -35.71 -0.45 2.39
C LEU A 168 -35.33 1.04 2.27
N GLN A 169 -35.91 1.92 3.08
CA GLN A 169 -35.54 3.34 3.07
C GLN A 169 -34.10 3.55 3.56
N THR A 170 -33.71 2.86 4.62
CA THR A 170 -32.34 2.90 5.16
C THR A 170 -31.33 2.40 4.15
N SER A 171 -31.58 1.29 3.44
CA SER A 171 -30.67 0.78 2.40
C SER A 171 -30.51 1.74 1.23
N ARG A 172 -31.59 2.38 0.76
CA ARG A 172 -31.53 3.42 -0.28
C ARG A 172 -30.73 4.65 0.17
N ARG A 173 -30.99 5.16 1.38
CA ARG A 173 -30.26 6.31 1.95
C ARG A 173 -28.80 5.97 2.17
N ALA A 174 -28.49 4.77 2.68
CA ALA A 174 -27.12 4.28 2.86
C ALA A 174 -26.35 4.26 1.53
N LYS A 175 -26.96 3.69 0.48
CA LYS A 175 -26.40 3.71 -0.87
C LYS A 175 -26.11 5.13 -1.35
N TYR A 176 -27.08 6.04 -1.21
CA TYR A 176 -26.91 7.45 -1.58
C TYR A 176 -25.76 8.15 -0.83
N VAL A 177 -25.70 8.00 0.50
CA VAL A 177 -24.65 8.62 1.33
C VAL A 177 -23.27 8.12 0.91
N MET A 178 -23.11 6.83 0.67
CA MET A 178 -21.82 6.25 0.30
C MET A 178 -21.42 6.61 -1.14
N GLU A 179 -22.37 6.62 -2.09
CA GLU A 179 -22.13 7.03 -3.48
C GLU A 179 -21.63 8.48 -3.56
N ALA A 180 -22.13 9.37 -2.69
CA ALA A 180 -21.65 10.75 -2.61
C ALA A 180 -20.16 10.88 -2.21
N ALA A 181 -19.60 9.86 -1.54
CA ALA A 181 -18.16 9.76 -1.26
C ALA A 181 -17.37 9.01 -2.36
N GLY A 182 -18.02 8.63 -3.46
CA GLY A 182 -17.43 7.73 -4.46
C GLY A 182 -17.23 6.30 -3.96
N MET A 183 -17.93 5.91 -2.89
CA MET A 183 -17.87 4.58 -2.30
C MET A 183 -19.15 3.82 -2.65
N ASP A 184 -19.02 2.80 -3.49
CA ASP A 184 -20.16 2.02 -3.95
C ASP A 184 -20.37 0.81 -3.03
N LEU A 185 -21.56 0.75 -2.39
CA LEU A 185 -21.96 -0.39 -1.57
C LEU A 185 -22.44 -1.52 -2.48
N ARG A 186 -21.78 -2.67 -2.36
CA ARG A 186 -21.96 -3.81 -3.27
C ARG A 186 -22.31 -5.08 -2.52
N LYS A 187 -22.67 -6.12 -3.27
CA LYS A 187 -22.96 -7.46 -2.75
C LYS A 187 -24.06 -7.48 -1.68
N TRP A 188 -25.11 -6.70 -1.90
CA TRP A 188 -26.26 -6.63 -1.00
C TRP A 188 -26.91 -8.00 -0.81
N ILE A 189 -27.19 -8.37 0.44
CA ILE A 189 -27.80 -9.63 0.81
C ILE A 189 -28.69 -9.45 2.04
N THR A 190 -29.77 -10.22 2.12
CA THR A 190 -30.77 -10.15 3.20
C THR A 190 -31.46 -11.51 3.34
N ASN A 191 -32.01 -11.77 4.54
CA ASN A 191 -32.89 -12.89 4.84
C ASN A 191 -34.35 -12.65 4.41
N ASP A 192 -34.75 -11.41 4.15
CA ASP A 192 -36.11 -11.07 3.71
C ASP A 192 -36.25 -11.16 2.17
N ALA A 193 -37.10 -12.07 1.71
CA ALA A 193 -37.31 -12.32 0.28
C ALA A 193 -37.92 -11.13 -0.47
N ASN A 194 -38.80 -10.35 0.18
CA ASN A 194 -39.42 -9.17 -0.43
C ASN A 194 -38.38 -8.07 -0.62
N LEU A 195 -37.49 -7.89 0.36
CA LEU A 195 -36.42 -6.89 0.32
C LEU A 195 -35.40 -7.25 -0.77
N MET A 196 -35.03 -8.53 -0.86
CA MET A 196 -34.19 -9.04 -1.94
C MET A 196 -34.80 -8.80 -3.32
N GLU A 197 -36.09 -9.07 -3.52
CA GLU A 197 -36.77 -8.81 -4.79
C GLU A 197 -36.82 -7.32 -5.12
N GLN A 198 -37.08 -6.47 -4.11
CA GLN A 198 -37.13 -5.04 -4.28
C GLN A 198 -35.77 -4.44 -4.66
N TRP A 199 -34.68 -4.90 -4.02
CA TRP A 199 -33.31 -4.51 -4.39
C TRP A 199 -32.95 -4.94 -5.82
N LYS A 200 -33.36 -6.13 -6.25
CA LYS A 200 -33.20 -6.58 -7.65
C LYS A 200 -33.93 -5.66 -8.62
N LYS A 201 -35.18 -5.26 -8.32
CA LYS A 201 -35.96 -4.32 -9.14
C LYS A 201 -35.29 -2.95 -9.23
N GLU A 202 -34.68 -2.49 -8.15
CA GLU A 202 -33.97 -1.21 -8.07
C GLU A 202 -32.51 -1.27 -8.54
N LYS A 203 -32.08 -2.41 -9.11
CA LYS A 203 -30.72 -2.60 -9.65
C LYS A 203 -29.62 -2.36 -8.61
N PHE A 204 -29.86 -2.76 -7.37
CA PHE A 204 -28.76 -2.90 -6.41
C PHE A 204 -27.82 -4.02 -6.88
N ASP A 205 -26.53 -3.88 -6.59
CA ASP A 205 -25.55 -4.95 -6.81
C ASP A 205 -25.75 -6.02 -5.73
N VAL A 206 -26.69 -6.93 -5.95
CA VAL A 206 -27.02 -8.01 -5.01
C VAL A 206 -26.07 -9.19 -5.17
N TYR A 207 -25.78 -9.88 -4.07
CA TYR A 207 -24.95 -11.09 -4.12
C TYR A 207 -25.60 -12.14 -5.05
N PRO A 208 -24.84 -12.79 -5.97
CA PRO A 208 -25.41 -13.73 -6.93
C PRO A 208 -25.88 -15.00 -6.22
N VAL A 209 -27.19 -15.13 -6.06
CA VAL A 209 -27.84 -16.41 -5.72
C VAL A 209 -27.98 -17.17 -7.04
N HIS A 210 -27.00 -17.99 -7.41
CA HIS A 210 -27.03 -18.76 -8.66
C HIS A 210 -28.27 -19.69 -8.72
N GLU A 211 -28.94 -19.73 -9.88
CA GLU A 211 -30.15 -20.53 -10.15
C GLU A 211 -29.94 -22.06 -10.13
N THR A 212 -28.71 -22.56 -10.01
CA THR A 212 -28.43 -24.01 -9.85
C THR A 212 -28.44 -24.39 -8.37
N VAL A 213 -29.62 -24.32 -7.78
CA VAL A 213 -29.88 -24.67 -6.38
C VAL A 213 -30.12 -26.17 -6.28
N SER A 214 -29.04 -26.93 -6.11
CA SER A 214 -29.09 -28.36 -5.75
C SER A 214 -28.37 -28.55 -4.42
N LEU A 215 -29.14 -28.66 -3.34
CA LEU A 215 -28.75 -29.16 -2.01
C LEU A 215 -27.44 -28.57 -1.42
N GLY A 216 -27.52 -27.34 -0.89
CA GLY A 216 -26.48 -26.74 -0.02
C GLY A 216 -26.46 -25.20 0.08
N ALA A 217 -27.56 -24.50 -0.26
CA ALA A 217 -27.49 -23.21 -0.95
C ALA A 217 -27.92 -21.94 -0.16
N ASN A 218 -27.79 -21.88 1.17
CA ASN A 218 -28.16 -20.68 1.94
C ASN A 218 -27.02 -20.06 2.76
N GLU A 219 -25.80 -20.58 2.65
CA GLU A 219 -24.65 -20.13 3.42
C GLU A 219 -23.78 -19.13 2.66
N THR A 220 -23.62 -17.92 3.20
CA THR A 220 -22.66 -16.90 2.73
C THR A 220 -21.60 -16.65 3.80
N LYS A 221 -20.46 -16.02 3.47
CA LYS A 221 -19.49 -15.60 4.49
C LYS A 221 -19.67 -14.14 4.86
N VAL A 222 -19.78 -13.86 6.15
CA VAL A 222 -19.81 -12.52 6.75
C VAL A 222 -18.74 -12.45 7.82
N LEU A 223 -17.75 -11.56 7.66
CA LEU A 223 -16.61 -11.42 8.59
C LEU A 223 -15.85 -12.73 8.89
N GLY A 224 -15.83 -13.66 7.93
CA GLY A 224 -15.19 -14.98 8.08
C GLY A 224 -16.07 -16.06 8.71
N LEU A 225 -17.28 -15.72 9.19
CA LEU A 225 -18.29 -16.65 9.68
C LEU A 225 -19.22 -17.07 8.54
N SER A 226 -19.73 -18.30 8.59
CA SER A 226 -20.78 -18.74 7.67
C SER A 226 -22.14 -18.27 8.19
N TRP A 227 -22.95 -17.63 7.35
CA TRP A 227 -24.29 -17.14 7.67
C TRP A 227 -25.31 -17.87 6.82
N ASN A 228 -26.24 -18.60 7.46
CA ASN A 228 -27.43 -19.11 6.82
C ASN A 228 -28.46 -17.99 6.72
N THR A 229 -28.64 -17.47 5.51
CA THR A 229 -29.55 -16.34 5.24
C THR A 229 -31.03 -16.69 5.35
N HIS A 230 -31.42 -17.96 5.28
CA HIS A 230 -32.83 -18.35 5.37
C HIS A 230 -33.29 -18.49 6.82
N GLU A 231 -32.48 -19.17 7.62
CA GLU A 231 -32.76 -19.49 9.02
C GLU A 231 -32.18 -18.43 9.98
N ASP A 232 -31.47 -17.45 9.45
CA ASP A 232 -30.84 -16.33 10.15
C ASP A 232 -29.94 -16.73 11.33
N TYR A 233 -28.99 -17.64 11.09
CA TYR A 233 -27.98 -18.02 12.07
C TYR A 233 -26.56 -18.02 11.51
N LEU A 234 -25.60 -17.65 12.37
CA LEU A 234 -24.16 -17.69 12.08
C LEU A 234 -23.57 -19.01 12.60
N THR A 235 -22.75 -19.67 11.78
CA THR A 235 -21.97 -20.86 12.13
C THR A 235 -20.48 -20.55 12.13
N MET A 236 -19.79 -21.09 13.13
CA MET A 236 -18.34 -21.01 13.29
C MET A 236 -17.75 -22.43 13.25
N ASP A 237 -16.80 -22.67 12.35
CA ASP A 237 -16.11 -23.97 12.30
C ASP A 237 -15.01 -24.03 13.36
N THR A 238 -15.30 -24.76 14.44
CA THR A 238 -14.38 -24.93 15.58
C THR A 238 -13.17 -25.80 15.26
N LYS A 239 -13.08 -26.43 14.07
CA LYS A 239 -11.91 -27.23 13.67
C LYS A 239 -10.69 -26.39 13.30
N SER A 240 -10.83 -25.06 13.28
CA SER A 240 -9.77 -24.11 12.93
C SER A 240 -9.36 -23.17 14.08
N LEU A 241 -9.82 -23.46 15.31
CA LEU A 241 -9.38 -22.81 16.55
C LEU A 241 -8.13 -23.50 17.13
#